data_AF-A0A1I5S0A3-F1
#
_entry.id   AF-A0A1I5S0A3-F1
#
_cell.length_a   1.000
_cell.length_b   1.000
_cell.length_c   1.000
_cell.angle_alpha   90.00
_cell.angle_beta   90.00
_cell.angle_gamma   90.00
#
_symmetry.space_group_name_H-M   'P 1'
#
loop_
_entity.id
_entity.type
_entity.pdbx_description
1 polymer ?
#
loop_
_entity_poly.entity_id
_entity_poly.type
_entity_poly.pdbx_seq_one_letter_code
_entity_poly.pdbx_strand_id
1 'polypeptide(L)'
;MIIHLDLDCFFASCERLLNPALKNKPIAVGGRGDPFIFSQKSRKNIDVTLNNKGAFVPTIFYDAKSSFEDYFVEDKKIRGIVITSSYEARSYGVKTGMTIYEALRVCPNLIVLPPNHLFYSPFQP
;
A
#
# COMPACT_ATOMS: atom_id res chain seq x y z
N MET A 1 7.77 -29.54 -19.15
CA MET A 1 8.47 -28.24 -19.06
C MET A 1 7.70 -27.40 -18.06
N ILE A 2 8.37 -26.86 -17.03
CA ILE A 2 7.75 -25.99 -16.02
C ILE A 2 8.32 -24.59 -16.24
N ILE A 3 7.44 -23.58 -16.33
CA ILE A 3 7.81 -22.17 -16.48
C ILE A 3 7.39 -21.44 -15.21
N HIS A 4 8.32 -20.67 -14.63
CA HIS A 4 8.07 -19.81 -13.48
C HIS A 4 8.08 -18.35 -13.95
N LEU A 5 7.00 -17.63 -13.68
CA LEU A 5 6.86 -16.21 -13.97
C LEU A 5 6.67 -15.46 -12.66
N ASP A 6 7.55 -14.50 -12.39
CA ASP A 6 7.48 -13.63 -11.21
C ASP A 6 7.44 -12.17 -11.64
N LEU A 7 6.58 -11.38 -10.99
CA LEU A 7 6.34 -9.99 -11.33
C LEU A 7 7.21 -9.07 -10.46
N ASP A 8 8.05 -8.28 -11.12
CA ASP A 8 8.95 -7.35 -10.46
C ASP A 8 8.22 -6.26 -9.67
N CYS A 9 8.45 -6.23 -8.35
CA CYS A 9 7.92 -5.22 -7.43
C CYS A 9 6.43 -4.92 -7.65
N PHE A 10 5.61 -5.96 -7.84
CA PHE A 10 4.24 -5.92 -8.36
C PHE A 10 3.43 -4.66 -8.00
N PHE A 11 3.18 -4.37 -6.71
CA PHE A 11 2.37 -3.20 -6.31
C PHE A 11 2.99 -1.84 -6.71
N ALA A 12 4.32 -1.69 -6.60
CA ALA A 12 4.99 -0.47 -7.03
C ALA A 12 4.92 -0.30 -8.56
N SER A 13 4.96 -1.41 -9.31
CA SER A 13 4.77 -1.42 -10.76
C SER A 13 3.33 -1.04 -11.15
N CYS A 14 2.32 -1.51 -10.42
CA CYS A 14 0.92 -1.07 -10.59
C CYS A 14 0.74 0.43 -10.34
N GLU A 15 1.32 0.98 -9.28
CA GLU A 15 1.22 2.42 -8.98
C GLU A 15 1.87 3.30 -10.07
N ARG A 16 2.95 2.82 -10.69
CA ARG A 16 3.58 3.50 -11.84
C ARG A 16 2.70 3.51 -13.08
N LEU A 17 1.85 2.50 -13.26
CA LEU A 17 0.89 2.47 -14.35
C LEU A 17 -0.19 3.56 -14.18
N LEU A 18 -0.62 3.81 -12.94
CA LEU A 18 -1.56 4.88 -12.61
C LEU A 18 -0.94 6.27 -12.72
N ASN A 19 0.31 6.41 -12.24
CA ASN A 19 1.01 7.69 -12.24
C ASN A 19 2.42 7.54 -12.86
N PRO A 20 2.58 7.84 -14.16
CA PRO A 20 3.86 7.78 -14.85
C PRO A 20 4.95 8.66 -14.23
N ALA A 21 4.59 9.71 -13.49
CA ALA A 21 5.56 10.58 -12.81
C ALA A 21 6.30 9.90 -11.64
N LEU A 22 5.89 8.68 -11.26
CA LEU A 22 6.56 7.85 -10.26
C LEU A 22 7.68 6.97 -10.86
N LYS A 23 7.84 6.97 -12.18
CA LYS A 23 8.92 6.24 -12.85
C LYS A 23 10.27 6.80 -12.41
N ASN A 24 11.22 5.91 -12.12
CA ASN A 24 12.57 6.23 -11.66
C ASN A 24 12.64 6.99 -10.31
N LYS A 25 11.53 7.06 -9.57
CA LYS A 25 11.51 7.61 -8.20
C LYS A 25 11.54 6.48 -7.18
N PRO A 26 12.18 6.69 -6.02
CA PRO A 26 12.09 5.74 -4.91
C PRO A 26 10.66 5.72 -4.39
N ILE A 27 9.94 4.64 -4.65
CA ILE A 27 8.56 4.47 -4.20
C ILE A 27 8.43 3.22 -3.34
N ALA A 28 7.53 3.27 -2.38
CA ALA A 28 7.12 2.12 -1.59
C ALA A 28 5.60 2.11 -1.43
N VAL A 29 5.01 0.93 -1.43
CA VAL A 29 3.62 0.71 -1.03
C VAL A 29 3.64 0.22 0.40
N GLY A 30 2.99 0.95 1.30
CA GLY A 30 2.93 0.67 2.72
C GLY A 30 1.55 0.24 3.15
N GLY A 31 1.45 -0.68 4.11
CA GLY A 31 0.19 -1.07 4.73
C GLY A 31 0.19 -0.82 6.22
N ARG A 32 -0.99 -0.63 6.80
CA ARG A 32 -1.18 -0.68 8.24
C ARG A 32 -2.43 -1.49 8.60
N GLY A 33 -2.49 -1.98 9.83
CA GLY A 33 -3.72 -2.50 10.40
C GLY A 33 -4.75 -1.39 10.61
N ASP A 34 -6.01 -1.77 10.79
CA ASP A 34 -7.08 -0.83 11.09
C ASP A 34 -6.87 -0.23 12.50
N PRO A 35 -6.57 1.08 12.62
CA PRO A 35 -6.36 1.73 13.91
C PRO A 35 -7.65 1.75 14.76
N PHE A 36 -8.81 1.58 14.14
CA PHE A 36 -10.11 1.65 14.79
C PHE A 36 -10.71 0.28 15.11
N ILE A 37 -9.98 -0.82 14.95
CA ILE A 37 -10.51 -2.17 15.20
C ILE A 37 -11.02 -2.36 16.65
N PHE A 38 -10.43 -1.62 17.60
CA PHE A 38 -10.86 -1.60 19.01
C PHE A 38 -11.55 -0.29 19.43
N SER A 39 -11.81 0.61 18.48
CA SER A 39 -12.49 1.88 18.76
C SER A 39 -14.01 1.66 18.77
N GLN A 40 -14.68 2.15 19.81
CA GLN A 40 -16.14 2.16 19.89
C GLN A 40 -16.80 3.25 19.00
N LYS A 41 -16.02 4.05 18.25
CA LYS A 41 -16.56 5.07 17.34
C LYS A 41 -17.19 4.41 16.11
N SER A 42 -18.47 4.69 15.87
CA SER A 42 -19.24 4.27 14.68
C SER A 42 -18.54 4.73 13.39
N ARG A 43 -18.19 3.78 12.50
CA ARG A 43 -17.57 4.07 11.20
C ARG A 43 -18.55 4.83 10.31
N LYS A 44 -18.07 5.82 9.55
CA LYS A 44 -18.75 6.26 8.31
C LYS A 44 -18.60 5.11 7.31
N ASN A 45 -19.53 4.16 7.31
CA ASN A 45 -19.55 3.07 6.35
C ASN A 45 -19.77 3.65 4.95
N ILE A 46 -18.75 3.60 4.10
CA ILE A 46 -18.97 3.62 2.65
C ILE A 46 -19.26 2.16 2.30
N ASP A 47 -20.55 1.82 2.21
CA ASP A 47 -21.00 0.50 1.73
C ASP A 47 -20.57 0.35 0.26
N VAL A 48 -19.40 -0.27 0.01
CA VAL A 48 -19.02 -0.75 -1.33
C VAL A 48 -19.53 -2.19 -1.50
N THR A 49 -20.82 -2.39 -1.21
CA THR A 49 -21.41 -3.73 -1.05
C THR A 49 -21.97 -4.30 -2.37
N LEU A 50 -21.89 -3.59 -3.50
CA LEU A 50 -22.78 -3.91 -4.63
C LEU A 50 -22.22 -4.66 -5.85
N ASN A 51 -20.91 -4.87 -6.03
CA ASN A 51 -20.44 -5.49 -7.30
C ASN A 51 -19.51 -6.71 -7.22
N ASN A 52 -18.97 -7.12 -6.07
CA ASN A 52 -18.08 -8.29 -6.02
C ASN A 52 -18.76 -9.50 -5.36
N LYS A 53 -19.31 -10.40 -6.20
CA LYS A 53 -19.86 -11.71 -5.82
C LYS A 53 -18.77 -12.75 -5.52
N GLY A 54 -17.72 -12.38 -4.77
CA GLY A 54 -16.69 -13.30 -4.30
C GLY A 54 -16.93 -13.67 -2.85
N ALA A 55 -17.04 -14.96 -2.52
CA ALA A 55 -17.32 -15.44 -1.16
C ALA A 55 -16.15 -15.25 -0.16
N PHE A 56 -15.02 -14.67 -0.60
CA PHE A 56 -13.79 -14.52 0.18
C PHE A 56 -13.26 -13.08 0.26
N VAL A 57 -14.06 -12.08 -0.07
CA VAL A 57 -13.66 -10.69 0.17
C VAL A 57 -14.13 -10.32 1.58
N PRO A 58 -13.24 -10.10 2.57
CA PRO A 58 -13.67 -9.45 3.80
C PRO A 58 -14.34 -8.12 3.41
N THR A 59 -15.27 -7.63 4.23
CA THR A 59 -15.74 -6.24 4.13
C THR A 59 -14.56 -5.32 4.44
N ILE A 60 -13.66 -5.16 3.48
CA ILE A 60 -12.53 -4.26 3.56
C ILE A 60 -13.14 -2.88 3.30
N PHE A 61 -13.33 -2.13 4.39
CA PHE A 61 -13.64 -0.72 4.33
C PHE A 61 -12.52 -0.03 3.56
N TYR A 62 -12.75 0.20 2.26
CA TYR A 62 -11.82 0.90 1.40
C TYR A 62 -12.18 2.37 1.39
N ASP A 63 -11.36 3.21 2.04
CA ASP A 63 -11.44 4.65 1.83
C ASP A 63 -10.56 5.00 0.61
N ALA A 64 -11.22 5.22 -0.52
CA ALA A 64 -10.55 5.48 -1.78
C ALA A 64 -10.00 6.91 -1.79
N LYS A 65 -8.70 7.04 -1.48
CA LYS A 65 -7.86 8.26 -1.41
C LYS A 65 -7.70 8.83 0.00
N SER A 66 -6.98 8.12 0.83
CA SER A 66 -6.35 8.70 2.01
C SER A 66 -5.01 9.34 1.61
N SER A 67 -4.75 10.59 2.02
CA SER A 67 -3.42 11.19 1.88
C SER A 67 -2.40 10.41 2.74
N PHE A 68 -1.10 10.60 2.52
CA PHE A 68 -0.06 9.92 3.32
C PHE A 68 -0.29 10.16 4.82
N GLU A 69 -0.63 11.39 5.20
CA GLU A 69 -0.89 11.80 6.57
C GLU A 69 -2.10 11.08 7.15
N ASP A 70 -3.21 11.01 6.40
CA ASP A 70 -4.45 10.39 6.86
C ASP A 70 -4.29 8.87 7.07
N TYR A 71 -3.48 8.24 6.22
CA TYR A 71 -3.30 6.80 6.25
C TYR A 71 -2.16 6.33 7.15
N PHE A 72 -1.04 7.04 7.24
CA PHE A 72 0.13 6.54 7.97
C PHE A 72 0.39 7.28 9.29
N VAL A 73 -0.20 8.45 9.52
CA VAL A 73 0.03 9.23 10.75
C VAL A 73 -1.11 9.01 11.73
N GLU A 74 -0.77 8.54 12.93
CA GLU A 74 -1.69 8.35 14.05
C GLU A 74 -1.05 8.96 15.30
N ASP A 75 -1.73 9.90 15.96
CA ASP A 75 -1.22 10.61 17.15
C ASP A 75 0.21 11.17 16.98
N LYS A 76 0.47 11.77 15.79
CA LYS A 76 1.78 12.30 15.37
C LYS A 76 2.90 11.25 15.24
N LYS A 77 2.57 9.96 15.23
CA LYS A 77 3.51 8.86 14.97
C LYS A 77 3.20 8.24 13.61
N ILE A 78 4.26 7.96 12.85
CA ILE A 78 4.15 7.23 11.59
C ILE A 78 4.05 5.74 11.91
N ARG A 79 2.97 5.11 11.45
CA ARG A 79 2.73 3.68 11.60
C ARG A 79 2.55 3.01 10.25
N GLY A 80 2.85 1.72 10.22
CA GLY A 80 2.75 0.89 9.03
C GLY A 80 4.09 0.28 8.63
N ILE A 81 3.99 -0.69 7.74
CA ILE A 81 5.10 -1.47 7.23
C ILE A 81 5.16 -1.32 5.71
N VAL A 82 6.37 -1.40 5.16
CA VAL A 82 6.59 -1.45 3.72
C VAL A 82 6.19 -2.84 3.22
N ILE A 83 5.17 -2.91 2.37
CA ILE A 83 4.74 -4.16 1.72
C ILE A 83 5.61 -4.41 0.48
N THR A 84 5.79 -3.38 -0.34
CA THR A 84 6.59 -3.45 -1.56
C THR A 84 7.45 -2.22 -1.67
N SER A 85 8.73 -2.39 -2.02
CA SER A 85 9.65 -1.30 -2.34
C SER A 85 10.10 -1.41 -3.80
N SER A 86 10.22 -0.27 -4.48
CA SER A 86 10.80 -0.20 -5.82
C SER A 86 12.31 -0.41 -5.80
N TYR A 87 12.89 -0.75 -6.94
CA TYR A 87 14.34 -0.93 -7.08
C TYR A 87 15.14 0.31 -6.67
N GLU A 88 14.65 1.50 -6.99
CA GLU A 88 15.26 2.77 -6.61
C GLU A 88 15.15 3.03 -5.11
N ALA A 89 14.12 2.53 -4.42
CA ALA A 89 14.07 2.58 -2.96
C ALA A 89 15.02 1.55 -2.32
N ARG A 90 15.12 0.35 -2.92
CA ARG A 90 16.02 -0.72 -2.46
C ARG A 90 17.49 -0.33 -2.54
N SER A 91 17.90 0.46 -3.53
CA SER A 91 19.29 0.93 -3.65
C SER A 91 19.71 1.84 -2.48
N TYR A 92 18.77 2.55 -1.84
CA TYR A 92 19.03 3.29 -0.61
C TYR A 92 19.02 2.40 0.64
N GLY A 93 18.56 1.15 0.54
CA GLY A 93 18.49 0.21 1.66
C GLY A 93 17.08 -0.06 2.20
N VAL A 94 16.03 0.44 1.53
CA VAL A 94 14.64 0.17 1.92
C VAL A 94 14.27 -1.28 1.60
N LYS A 95 13.76 -2.01 2.60
CA LYS A 95 13.39 -3.44 2.48
C LYS A 95 11.90 -3.66 2.74
N THR A 96 11.34 -4.70 2.14
CA THR A 96 10.01 -5.20 2.50
C THR A 96 10.00 -5.64 3.97
N GLY A 97 8.93 -5.34 4.68
CA GLY A 97 8.78 -5.60 6.12
C GLY A 97 9.39 -4.52 7.03
N MET A 98 10.16 -3.58 6.47
CA MET A 98 10.68 -2.43 7.22
C MET A 98 9.54 -1.53 7.69
N THR A 99 9.67 -0.92 8.86
CA THR A 99 8.70 0.10 9.27
C THR A 99 8.81 1.31 8.34
N ILE A 100 7.68 1.96 8.06
CA ILE A 100 7.67 3.16 7.19
C ILE A 100 8.55 4.26 7.79
N TYR A 101 8.56 4.38 9.11
CA TYR A 101 9.40 5.31 9.83
C TYR A 101 10.90 5.09 9.57
N GLU A 102 11.37 3.84 9.67
CA GLU A 102 12.76 3.50 9.35
C GLU A 102 13.06 3.70 7.87
N ALA A 103 12.14 3.33 6.98
CA ALA A 103 12.30 3.50 5.55
C ALA A 103 12.50 4.98 5.15
N LEU A 104 11.74 5.89 5.76
CA LEU A 104 11.89 7.34 5.59
C LEU A 104 13.20 7.89 6.19
N ARG A 105 13.71 7.29 7.26
CA ARG A 105 15.03 7.66 7.81
C ARG A 105 16.17 7.30 6.86
N VAL A 106 16.10 6.13 6.23
CA VAL A 106 17.11 5.65 5.30
C VAL A 106 17.01 6.35 3.94
N CYS A 107 15.78 6.61 3.47
CA CYS A 107 15.52 7.31 2.22
C CYS A 107 14.56 8.48 2.48
N PRO A 108 15.08 9.70 2.77
CA PRO A 108 14.25 10.87 3.07
C PRO A 108 13.34 11.29 1.90
N ASN A 109 13.71 10.96 0.67
CA ASN A 109 12.95 11.26 -0.54
C ASN A 109 11.98 10.13 -0.95
N LEU A 110 11.77 9.12 -0.09
CA LEU A 110 10.91 7.98 -0.38
C LEU A 110 9.45 8.42 -0.47
N ILE A 111 8.81 8.09 -1.59
CA ILE A 111 7.38 8.31 -1.78
C ILE A 111 6.65 7.06 -1.32
N VAL A 112 5.87 7.19 -0.24
CA VAL A 112 5.10 6.07 0.33
C VAL A 112 3.64 6.22 -0.04
N LEU A 113 3.08 5.19 -0.66
CA LEU A 113 1.70 5.15 -1.12
C LEU A 113 0.89 4.15 -0.29
N PRO A 114 -0.37 4.48 0.07
CA PRO A 114 -1.29 3.49 0.61
C PRO A 114 -1.58 2.42 -0.45
N PRO A 115 -1.93 1.19 -0.06
CA PRO A 115 -2.22 0.15 -1.03
C PRO A 115 -3.56 0.44 -1.72
N ASN A 116 -3.70 0.05 -2.98
CA ASN A 116 -4.94 0.08 -3.73
C ASN A 116 -5.33 -1.33 -4.21
N HIS A 117 -5.79 -2.17 -3.29
CA HIS A 117 -6.16 -3.57 -3.54
C HIS A 117 -7.26 -3.71 -4.60
N LEU A 118 -8.23 -2.79 -4.67
CA LEU A 118 -9.26 -2.81 -5.71
C LEU A 118 -8.65 -2.64 -7.11
N PHE A 119 -7.64 -1.78 -7.24
CA PHE A 119 -6.93 -1.61 -8.49
C PHE A 119 -5.98 -2.77 -8.80
N TYR A 120 -5.36 -3.39 -7.79
CA TYR A 120 -4.42 -4.50 -8.01
C TYR A 120 -5.11 -5.81 -8.38
N SER A 121 -6.34 -6.03 -7.88
CA SER A 121 -7.11 -7.26 -8.07
C SER A 121 -7.17 -7.80 -9.51
N PRO A 122 -7.42 -7.00 -10.56
CA PRO A 122 -7.44 -7.52 -11.94
C PRO A 122 -6.06 -7.92 -12.50
N PHE A 123 -4.96 -7.48 -11.88
CA PHE A 123 -3.59 -7.80 -12.32
C PHE A 123 -3.00 -8.98 -11.54
N GLN A 124 -3.65 -9.41 -10.46
CA GLN A 124 -3.20 -10.51 -9.66
C GLN A 124 -3.42 -11.82 -10.44
N PRO A 125 -2.38 -12.65 -10.62
CA PRO A 125 -2.47 -13.91 -11.38
C PRO A 125 -3.33 -14.96 -10.68
#